data_AF-A0A9D1WGS0-F1
#
_entry.id   AF-A0A9D1WGS0-F1
#
_cell.length_a   1.000
_cell.length_b   1.000
_cell.length_c   1.000
_cell.angle_alpha   90.00
_cell.angle_beta   90.00
_cell.angle_gamma   90.00
#
_symmetry.space_group_name_H-M   'P 1'
#
loop_
_entity.id
_entity.type
_entity.pdbx_description
1 polymer ?
#
loop_
_entity_poly.entity_id
_entity_poly.type
_entity_poly.pdbx_seq_one_letter_code
_entity_poly.pdbx_strand_id
1 'polypeptide(L)' 'DKMIGTSTGRLNSVYYRRMISLGFIDKEYAVEGKEYTVIWGTPGRPQLPIRVKVVRTPYMDLENNKEIDVETIPHYCGE' A
#
# COMPACT_ATOMS: atom_id res chain seq x y z
N ASP A 1 10.40 13.17 17.87
CA ASP A 1 9.31 12.66 17.01
C ASP A 1 8.22 11.99 17.83
N LYS A 2 6.95 12.18 17.43
CA LYS A 2 5.80 11.50 18.04
C LYS A 2 5.52 10.21 17.28
N MET A 3 5.43 9.08 17.99
CA MET A 3 4.91 7.83 17.42
C MET A 3 3.39 7.95 17.28
N ILE A 4 2.88 7.76 16.07
CA ILE A 4 1.45 7.92 15.74
C ILE A 4 0.80 6.64 15.25
N GLY A 5 1.52 5.52 15.27
CA GLY A 5 1.04 4.25 14.71
C GLY A 5 2.14 3.27 14.35
N THR A 6 1.76 2.25 13.57
CA THR A 6 2.63 1.14 13.17
C THR A 6 2.37 0.68 11.74
N SER A 7 3.41 0.19 11.06
CA SER A 7 3.31 -0.51 9.77
C SER A 7 3.38 -2.01 10.02
N THR A 8 2.37 -2.75 9.58
CA THR A 8 2.24 -4.19 9.84
C THR A 8 2.70 -5.06 8.67
N GLY A 9 2.50 -4.59 7.43
CA GLY A 9 2.88 -5.31 6.22
C GLY A 9 3.51 -4.38 5.19
N ARG A 10 4.33 -4.94 4.31
CA ARG A 10 4.90 -4.21 3.17
C ARG A 10 5.13 -5.14 2.00
N LEU A 11 4.99 -4.60 0.80
CA LEU A 11 5.24 -5.32 -0.44
C LEU A 11 5.77 -4.35 -1.50
N ASN A 12 6.61 -4.85 -2.40
CA ASN A 12 6.96 -4.14 -3.61
C ASN A 12 5.95 -4.53 -4.70
N SER A 13 5.09 -3.60 -5.09
CA SER A 13 4.16 -3.82 -6.19
C SER A 13 4.88 -3.65 -7.52
N VAL A 14 4.91 -4.72 -8.31
CA VAL A 14 5.43 -4.70 -9.69
C VAL A 14 4.54 -3.86 -10.60
N TYR A 15 3.21 -4.00 -10.48
CA TYR A 15 2.24 -3.27 -11.29
C TYR A 15 2.36 -1.75 -11.08
N TYR A 16 2.35 -1.29 -9.83
CA TYR A 16 2.43 0.14 -9.51
C TYR A 16 3.86 0.67 -9.47
N ARG A 17 4.88 -0.20 -9.45
CA ARG A 17 6.31 0.15 -9.27
C ARG A 17 6.54 0.99 -8.02
N ARG A 18 6.00 0.51 -6.89
CA ARG A 18 6.03 1.18 -5.58
C ARG A 18 6.22 0.18 -4.45
N MET A 19 7.00 0.57 -3.45
CA MET A 19 6.96 -0.08 -2.13
C MET A 19 5.71 0.43 -1.40
N ILE A 20 4.78 -0.47 -1.11
CA ILE A 20 3.51 -0.18 -0.44
C ILE A 20 3.58 -0.78 0.95
N SER A 21 3.20 -0.01 1.95
CA SER A 21 3.08 -0.47 3.34
C SER A 21 1.63 -0.38 3.79
N LEU A 22 1.15 -1.41 4.48
CA LEU A 22 -0.12 -1.40 5.19
C LEU A 22 0.16 -1.17 6.67
N GLY A 23 -0.60 -0.29 7.29
CA GLY A 23 -0.42 0.08 8.68
C GLY A 23 -1.62 0.78 9.26
N PHE A 24 -1.53 1.07 10.56
CA PHE A 24 -2.54 1.76 11.33
C PHE A 24 -1.89 2.98 11.97
N ILE A 25 -2.56 4.13 11.88
CA ILE A 25 -2.14 5.39 12.50
C ILE A 25 -3.34 6.04 13.19
N ASP A 26 -3.12 6.95 14.14
CA ASP A 26 -4.21 7.65 14.81
C ASP A 26 -5.05 8.42 13.79
N LYS A 27 -6.36 8.49 14.03
CA LYS A 27 -7.35 8.99 13.06
C LYS A 27 -7.06 10.42 12.60
N GLU A 28 -6.62 11.29 13.49
CA GLU A 28 -6.28 12.67 13.18
C GLU A 28 -5.08 12.80 12.21
N TYR A 29 -4.27 11.75 12.09
CA TYR A 29 -3.13 11.69 11.18
C TYR A 29 -3.45 10.99 9.86
N ALA A 30 -4.57 10.26 9.78
CA ALA A 30 -5.04 9.54 8.59
C ALA A 30 -5.67 10.46 7.53
N VAL A 31 -4.93 11.49 7.13
CA VAL A 31 -5.32 12.44 6.08
C VAL A 31 -4.64 12.06 4.78
N GLU A 32 -5.43 11.68 3.77
CA GLU A 32 -4.91 11.35 2.45
C GLU A 32 -4.04 12.48 1.89
N GLY A 33 -2.93 12.11 1.27
CA GLY A 33 -1.98 13.07 0.73
C GLY A 33 -0.85 13.45 1.68
N LYS A 34 -1.05 13.30 2.99
CA LYS A 34 -0.09 13.74 4.02
C LYS A 34 1.14 12.84 4.07
N GLU A 35 2.30 13.46 4.26
CA GLU A 35 3.57 12.74 4.35
C GLU A 35 4.00 12.52 5.80
N TYR A 36 4.63 11.37 6.05
CA TYR A 36 5.18 10.96 7.34
C TYR A 36 6.47 10.18 7.13
N THR A 37 7.04 9.70 8.23
CA THR A 37 8.22 8.84 8.24
C THR A 37 7.88 7.49 8.85
N VAL A 38 8.27 6.42 8.16
CA VAL A 38 8.31 5.06 8.73
C VAL A 38 9.76 4.72 9.03
N ILE A 39 10.02 4.25 10.25
CA ILE A 39 11.34 3.75 10.63
C ILE A 39 11.51 2.33 10.07
N TRP A 40 12.45 2.16 9.16
CA TRP A 40 12.73 0.88 8.52
C TRP A 40 13.92 0.17 9.16
N GLY A 41 13.66 -0.96 9.79
CA GLY A 41 14.67 -1.80 10.45
C GLY A 41 14.28 -2.14 11.88
N THR A 42 15.06 -3.00 12.51
CA THR A 42 14.79 -3.51 13.86
C THR A 42 15.57 -2.70 14.91
N PRO A 43 15.01 -2.45 16.11
CA PRO A 43 15.76 -1.84 17.21
C PRO A 43 17.09 -2.57 17.49
N GLY A 44 18.13 -1.80 17.79
CA GLY A 44 19.49 -2.34 18.02
C GLY A 44 20.26 -2.72 16.73
N ARG A 45 19.67 -2.50 15.55
CA ARG A 45 20.32 -2.61 14.24
C ARG A 45 20.22 -1.26 13.51
N PRO A 46 20.96 -1.05 12.40
CA PRO A 46 20.77 0.13 11.58
C PRO A 46 19.30 0.29 11.16
N GLN A 47 18.77 1.50 11.34
CA GLN A 47 17.42 1.88 10.96
C GLN A 47 17.47 3.06 9.98
N LEU A 48 16.54 3.09 9.04
CA LEU A 48 16.44 4.11 8.02
C LEU A 48 15.07 4.80 8.10
N PRO A 49 15.00 6.12 8.30
CA PRO A 49 13.75 6.86 8.16
C PRO A 49 13.35 6.93 6.67
N ILE A 50 12.20 6.35 6.33
CA ILE A 50 11.64 6.37 4.98
C ILE A 50 10.45 7.32 4.95
N ARG A 51 10.49 8.31 4.06
CA ARG A 51 9.34 9.17 3.78
C ARG A 51 8.23 8.34 3.13
N VAL A 52 7.02 8.45 3.66
CA VAL A 52 5.81 7.78 3.17
C VAL A 52 4.69 8.78 2.99
N LYS A 53 3.70 8.43 2.18
CA LYS A 53 2.49 9.24 1.93
C LYS A 53 1.26 8.42 2.30
N VAL A 54 0.34 9.01 3.05
CA VAL A 54 -0.98 8.41 3.31
C VAL A 54 -1.80 8.42 2.02
N VAL A 55 -2.39 7.28 1.70
CA VAL A 55 -3.16 7.03 0.49
C VAL A 55 -4.42 6.25 0.84
N ARG A 56 -5.42 6.30 -0.05
CA ARG A 56 -6.62 5.46 0.02
C ARG A 56 -6.28 3.99 0.25
N THR A 57 -7.10 3.33 1.08
CA THR A 57 -7.18 1.87 1.16
C THR A 57 -8.52 1.40 0.60
N PRO A 58 -8.56 0.37 -0.28
CA PRO A 58 -7.42 -0.33 -0.86
C PRO A 58 -6.61 0.57 -1.83
N TYR A 59 -5.32 0.29 -1.98
CA TYR A 59 -4.43 1.03 -2.88
C TYR A 59 -4.82 0.84 -4.36
N MET A 60 -5.40 -0.31 -4.70
CA MET A 60 -5.72 -0.67 -6.08
C MET A 60 -6.80 0.23 -6.66
N ASP A 61 -6.50 0.86 -7.80
CA ASP A 61 -7.40 1.70 -8.61
C ASP A 61 -8.06 0.94 -9.77
N LEU A 62 -7.96 -0.39 -9.74
CA LEU A 62 -8.62 -1.28 -10.68
C LEU A 62 -10.09 -1.51 -10.32
N GLU A 63 -10.86 -1.88 -11.32
CA GLU A 63 -12.25 -2.28 -11.17
C GLU A 63 -12.37 -3.51 -10.27
N ASN A 64 -13.45 -3.58 -9.50
CA ASN A 64 -13.68 -4.73 -8.66
C ASN A 64 -13.97 -5.95 -9.54
N ASN A 65 -13.26 -7.05 -9.33
CA ASN A 65 -13.42 -8.28 -10.14
C ASN A 65 -14.88 -8.73 -10.30
N LYS A 66 -15.76 -8.46 -9.31
CA LYS A 66 -17.18 -8.86 -9.37
C LYS A 66 -18.01 -8.07 -10.38
N GLU A 67 -17.52 -6.90 -10.82
CA GLU A 67 -18.18 -6.04 -11.79
C GLU A 67 -17.65 -6.26 -13.22
N ILE A 68 -16.59 -7.06 -13.38
CA ILE A 68 -16.00 -7.34 -14.69
C ILE A 68 -16.80 -8.45 -15.36
N ASP A 69 -17.35 -8.17 -16.54
CA ASP A 69 -17.98 -9.17 -17.39
C ASP A 69 -16.92 -10.14 -17.93
N VAL A 70 -17.02 -11.42 -17.51
CA VAL A 70 -16.05 -12.45 -17.85
C VAL A 70 -16.04 -12.80 -19.34
N GLU A 71 -17.14 -12.54 -20.06
CA GLU A 71 -17.25 -12.78 -21.50
C GLU A 71 -16.41 -11.78 -22.32
N THR A 72 -15.91 -10.71 -21.69
CA THR A 72 -14.97 -9.75 -22.31
C THR A 72 -13.53 -10.23 -22.30
N ILE A 73 -13.22 -11.29 -21.54
CA ILE A 73 -11.88 -11.84 -21.42
C ILE A 73 -11.64 -12.79 -22.60
N PRO A 74 -10.46 -12.77 -23.26
CA PRO A 74 -10.17 -13.69 -24.36
C PRO A 74 -10.38 -15.16 -23.96
N HIS A 75 -11.26 -15.85 -24.69
CA HIS A 75 -11.48 -17.27 -24.52
C HIS A 75 -10.52 -18.06 -25.42
N TYR A 76 -10.02 -19.16 -24.89
CA TYR A 76 -9.34 -20.16 -25.71
C TYR A 76 -10.38 -20.86 -26.59
N CYS A 77 -10.45 -20.50 -27.86
CA CYS A 77 -11.10 -21.30 -28.89
C CYS A 77 -10.02 -22.24 -29.45
N GLY A 78 -10.06 -23.52 -29.10
CA GLY A 78 -9.02 -24.47 -29.53
C GLY A 78 -8.90 -24.64 -31.04
N GLU A 79 -7.88 -25.39 -31.47
CA GLU A 79 -7.85 -26.03 -32.79
C GLU A 79 -8.73 -27.29 -32.82
#